data_AF-A0A7K1A0S1-F1
#
_entry.id   AF-A0A7K1A0S1-F1
#
_cell.length_a   1.000
_cell.length_b   1.000
_cell.length_c   1.000
_cell.angle_alpha   90.00
_cell.angle_beta   90.00
_cell.angle_gamma   90.00
#
_symmetry.space_group_name_H-M   'P 1'
#
loop_
_entity.id
_entity.type
_entity.pdbx_description
1 polymer ?
#
loop_
_entity_poly.entity_id
_entity_poly.type
_entity_poly.pdbx_seq_one_letter_code
_entity_poly.pdbx_strand_id
1 'polypeptide(L)'
;YARFRQGDYDAVASAERTSAVRVRMLAALGDLSGLLADGECAVAVSHGAAIRVATGAMLGWPDDTFHTLRGLDNCGRVELVDQDGRWRLAAYNRVAAP
;
A
#
# COMPACT_ATOMS: atom_id res chain seq x y z
N TYR A 1 -20.44 -8.59 -1.84
CA TYR A 1 -19.44 -8.47 -2.92
C TYR A 1 -19.30 -7.03 -3.48
N ALA A 2 -20.38 -6.31 -3.79
CA ALA A 2 -20.28 -4.92 -4.30
C ALA A 2 -19.49 -3.97 -3.37
N ARG A 3 -19.76 -4.01 -2.06
CA ARG A 3 -19.01 -3.27 -1.03
C ARG A 3 -17.51 -3.58 -1.04
N PHE A 4 -17.16 -4.86 -1.12
CA PHE A 4 -15.76 -5.30 -1.23
C PHE A 4 -15.05 -4.68 -2.45
N ARG A 5 -15.69 -4.63 -3.61
CA ARG A 5 -15.12 -3.99 -4.81
C ARG A 5 -14.93 -2.48 -4.68
N GLN A 6 -15.71 -1.82 -3.81
CA GLN A 6 -15.55 -0.41 -3.47
C GLN A 6 -14.45 -0.17 -2.44
N GLY A 7 -13.87 -1.24 -1.87
CA GLY A 7 -12.80 -1.18 -0.89
C GLY A 7 -13.20 -1.46 0.53
N ASP A 8 -14.49 -1.65 0.81
CA ASP A 8 -14.99 -2.07 2.11
C ASP A 8 -14.75 -3.58 2.25
N TYR A 9 -13.49 -3.94 2.48
CA TYR A 9 -13.03 -5.32 2.58
C TYR A 9 -13.62 -6.03 3.81
N ASP A 10 -13.79 -5.25 4.87
CA ASP A 10 -14.31 -5.63 6.17
C ASP A 10 -15.79 -6.05 6.14
N ALA A 11 -16.51 -5.75 5.05
CA ALA A 11 -17.84 -6.27 4.77
C ALA A 11 -17.87 -7.80 4.51
N VAL A 12 -16.73 -8.45 4.30
CA VAL A 12 -16.63 -9.91 4.16
C VAL A 12 -16.25 -10.49 5.51
N ALA A 13 -17.22 -11.07 6.23
CA ALA A 13 -17.05 -11.51 7.61
C ALA A 13 -15.93 -12.56 7.82
N SER A 14 -15.71 -13.45 6.84
CA SER A 14 -14.68 -14.49 6.89
C SER A 14 -13.31 -14.04 6.38
N ALA A 15 -13.19 -12.82 5.85
CA ALA A 15 -11.92 -12.32 5.33
C ALA A 15 -11.04 -11.79 6.47
N GLU A 16 -9.73 -11.76 6.22
CA GLU A 16 -8.78 -11.04 7.05
C GLU A 16 -9.22 -9.57 7.21
N ARG A 17 -9.11 -9.03 8.42
CA ARG A 17 -9.48 -7.64 8.72
C ARG A 17 -8.48 -6.68 8.10
N THR A 18 -8.96 -5.54 7.60
CA THR A 18 -8.13 -4.49 7.01
C THR A 18 -7.04 -4.00 7.97
N SER A 19 -7.35 -3.91 9.27
CA SER A 19 -6.41 -3.54 10.32
C SER A 19 -5.28 -4.57 10.49
N ALA A 20 -5.57 -5.87 10.36
CA ALA A 20 -4.55 -6.92 10.42
C ALA A 20 -3.62 -6.85 9.19
N VAL A 21 -4.18 -6.65 8.00
CA VAL A 21 -3.41 -6.41 6.77
C VAL A 21 -2.50 -5.19 6.92
N ARG A 22 -3.03 -4.09 7.44
CA ARG A 22 -2.27 -2.85 7.71
C ARG A 22 -1.06 -3.12 8.59
N VAL A 23 -1.25 -3.80 9.72
CA VAL A 23 -0.17 -4.11 10.67
C VAL A 23 0.91 -4.97 10.01
N ARG A 24 0.54 -6.08 9.37
CA ARG A 24 1.55 -6.97 8.76
C ARG A 24 2.28 -6.32 7.59
N MET A 25 1.60 -5.50 6.80
CA MET A 25 2.21 -4.80 5.68
C MET A 25 3.18 -3.72 6.16
N LEU A 26 2.84 -2.96 7.21
CA LEU A 26 3.75 -1.99 7.81
C LEU A 26 5.00 -2.66 8.39
N ALA A 27 4.85 -3.79 9.08
CA ALA A 27 5.99 -4.54 9.59
C ALA A 27 6.91 -5.00 8.44
N ALA A 28 6.35 -5.67 7.43
CA ALA A 28 7.13 -6.18 6.30
C ALA A 28 7.82 -5.07 5.47
N LEU A 29 7.12 -3.95 5.23
CA LEU A 29 7.69 -2.82 4.51
C LEU A 29 8.71 -2.05 5.36
N GLY A 30 8.49 -1.97 6.67
CA GLY A 30 9.46 -1.44 7.63
C GLY A 30 10.76 -2.22 7.61
N ASP A 31 10.67 -3.55 7.76
CA ASP A 31 11.82 -4.46 7.67
C ASP A 31 12.54 -4.29 6.33
N LEU A 32 11.82 -4.28 5.21
CA LEU A 32 12.39 -4.08 3.87
C LEU A 32 13.10 -2.73 3.73
N SER A 33 12.49 -1.66 4.22
CA SER A 33 13.08 -0.32 4.16
C SER A 33 14.32 -0.18 5.05
N GLY A 34 14.37 -0.89 6.18
CA GLY A 34 15.52 -0.92 7.07
C GLY A 34 16.76 -1.60 6.47
N LEU A 35 16.61 -2.30 5.34
CA LEU A 35 17.71 -2.90 4.59
C LEU A 35 18.34 -1.93 3.56
N LEU A 36 17.71 -0.79 3.28
CA LEU A 36 18.17 0.16 2.26
C LEU A 36 19.25 1.09 2.79
N ALA A 37 20.32 1.24 2.02
CA ALA A 37 21.24 2.36 2.16
C ALA A 37 20.79 3.59 1.35
N ASP A 38 21.42 4.74 1.59
CA ASP A 38 21.13 5.99 0.87
C ASP A 38 21.26 5.80 -0.66
N GLY A 39 20.18 6.13 -1.38
CA GLY A 39 20.11 6.02 -2.84
C GLY A 39 19.74 4.62 -3.37
N GLU A 40 19.54 3.64 -2.51
CA GLU A 40 19.07 2.31 -2.92
C GLU A 40 17.55 2.25 -3.10
N CYS A 41 17.08 1.21 -3.79
CA CYS A 41 15.67 0.98 -4.07
C CYS A 41 15.31 -0.49 -3.82
N ALA A 42 14.24 -0.71 -3.05
CA ALA A 42 13.65 -2.03 -2.85
C ALA A 42 12.32 -2.14 -3.59
N VAL A 43 11.96 -3.38 -3.97
CA VAL A 43 10.68 -3.69 -4.62
C VAL A 43 9.96 -4.76 -3.81
N ALA A 44 8.75 -4.47 -3.37
CA ALA A 44 7.82 -5.43 -2.78
C ALA A 44 6.71 -5.77 -3.77
N VAL A 45 6.48 -7.06 -4.03
CA VAL A 45 5.40 -7.55 -4.89
C VAL A 45 4.26 -8.06 -4.02
N SER A 46 3.04 -7.54 -4.24
CA SER A 46 1.86 -7.85 -3.44
C SER A 46 0.58 -7.66 -4.26
N HIS A 47 -0.58 -7.71 -3.60
CA HIS A 47 -1.89 -7.54 -4.23
C HIS A 47 -2.41 -6.10 -4.07
N GLY A 48 -3.16 -5.61 -5.05
CA GLY A 48 -3.62 -4.21 -5.10
C GLY A 48 -4.38 -3.74 -3.86
N ALA A 49 -5.19 -4.62 -3.25
CA ALA A 49 -5.91 -4.27 -2.03
C ALA A 49 -4.96 -4.00 -0.85
N ALA A 50 -3.95 -4.86 -0.66
CA ALA A 50 -2.95 -4.73 0.39
C ALA A 50 -2.02 -3.54 0.14
N ILE A 51 -1.57 -3.34 -1.12
CA ILE A 51 -0.76 -2.19 -1.51
C ILE A 51 -1.49 -0.88 -1.21
N ARG A 52 -2.80 -0.81 -1.51
CA ARG A 52 -3.60 0.40 -1.24
C ARG A 52 -3.67 0.73 0.25
N VAL A 53 -3.94 -0.27 1.10
CA VAL A 53 -3.99 -0.09 2.57
C VAL A 53 -2.61 0.30 3.09
N ALA A 54 -1.56 -0.40 2.67
CA ALA A 54 -0.19 -0.13 3.07
C ALA A 54 0.29 1.26 2.65
N THR A 55 -0.11 1.74 1.46
CA THR A 55 0.23 3.09 0.98
C THR A 55 -0.27 4.16 1.94
N GLY A 56 -1.54 4.11 2.33
CA GLY A 56 -2.09 5.07 3.30
C GLY A 56 -1.39 5.00 4.65
N ALA A 57 -1.11 3.78 5.12
CA ALA A 57 -0.42 3.54 6.38
C ALA A 57 1.02 4.08 6.40
N MET A 58 1.79 3.84 5.33
CA MET A 58 3.17 4.33 5.17
C MET A 58 3.23 5.87 5.10
N LEU A 59 2.20 6.50 4.53
CA LEU A 59 2.06 7.96 4.49
C LEU A 59 1.53 8.57 5.80
N GLY A 60 1.29 7.74 6.83
CA GLY A 60 0.78 8.19 8.12
C GLY A 60 -0.67 8.67 8.09
N TRP A 61 -1.46 8.24 7.11
CA TRP A 61 -2.87 8.65 7.02
C TRP A 61 -3.74 7.98 8.10
N PRO A 62 -4.87 8.62 8.48
CA PRO A 62 -5.93 7.95 9.22
C PRO A 62 -6.42 6.71 8.48
N ASP A 63 -6.81 5.67 9.23
CA ASP A 63 -7.02 4.30 8.73
C ASP A 63 -7.99 4.17 7.56
N ASP A 64 -8.99 5.03 7.41
CA ASP A 64 -9.97 4.94 6.31
C ASP A 64 -9.61 5.82 5.10
N THR A 65 -8.57 6.64 5.20
CA THR A 65 -8.22 7.60 4.13
C THR A 65 -7.78 6.88 2.84
N PHE A 66 -7.31 5.62 2.93
CA PHE A 66 -6.96 4.83 1.74
C PHE A 66 -8.16 4.58 0.81
N HIS A 67 -9.40 4.72 1.29
CA HIS A 67 -10.60 4.64 0.44
C HIS A 67 -10.63 5.74 -0.64
N THR A 68 -9.89 6.83 -0.45
CA THR A 68 -9.74 7.90 -1.46
C THR A 68 -8.86 7.49 -2.64
N LEU A 69 -8.10 6.38 -2.52
CA LEU A 69 -7.27 5.84 -3.59
C LEU A 69 -8.05 4.82 -4.44
N ARG A 70 -7.90 4.91 -5.76
CA ARG A 70 -8.43 3.91 -6.71
C ARG A 70 -7.75 2.55 -6.47
N GLY A 71 -8.43 1.43 -6.76
CA GLY A 71 -7.76 0.13 -6.84
C GLY A 71 -6.65 0.10 -7.92
N LEU A 72 -5.61 -0.69 -7.69
CA LEU A 72 -4.51 -0.84 -8.64
C LEU A 72 -4.94 -1.69 -9.85
N ASP A 73 -4.49 -1.30 -11.04
CA ASP A 73 -4.59 -2.10 -12.26
C ASP A 73 -3.60 -3.27 -12.23
N ASN A 74 -3.75 -4.23 -13.15
CA ASN A 74 -2.83 -5.35 -13.24
C ASN A 74 -1.41 -4.86 -13.52
N CYS A 75 -0.44 -5.35 -12.74
CA CYS A 75 0.95 -4.89 -12.75
C CYS A 75 1.11 -3.37 -12.49
N GLY A 76 0.10 -2.69 -11.95
CA GLY A 76 0.22 -1.33 -11.47
C GLY A 76 1.09 -1.28 -10.21
N ARG A 77 1.90 -0.21 -10.08
CA ARG A 77 2.78 -0.01 -8.92
C ARG A 77 2.55 1.33 -8.22
N VAL A 78 2.96 1.38 -6.96
CA VAL A 78 3.08 2.60 -6.16
C VAL A 78 4.56 2.86 -5.93
N GLU A 79 4.98 4.11 -6.10
CA GLU A 79 6.35 4.54 -5.83
C GLU A 79 6.33 5.46 -4.60
N LEU A 80 7.01 5.04 -3.53
CA LEU A 80 7.25 5.84 -2.35
C LEU A 80 8.72 6.23 -2.32
N VAL A 81 9.00 7.48 -1.95
CA VAL A 81 10.36 7.99 -1.76
C VAL A 81 10.53 8.42 -0.32
N ASP A 82 11.62 8.01 0.32
CA ASP A 82 12.01 8.57 1.59
C ASP A 82 12.66 9.94 1.36
N GLN A 83 12.22 10.93 2.12
CA GLN A 83 12.88 12.24 2.17
C GLN A 83 12.94 12.69 3.62
N ASP A 84 14.14 12.62 4.18
CA ASP A 84 14.44 12.96 5.58
C ASP A 84 13.66 12.09 6.58
N GLY A 85 13.60 10.77 6.34
CA GLY A 85 12.90 9.81 7.19
C GLY A 85 11.38 9.89 7.10
N ARG A 86 10.86 10.49 6.02
CA ARG A 86 9.43 10.62 5.75
C ARG A 86 9.11 10.12 4.35
N TRP A 87 8.20 9.16 4.26
CA TRP A 87 7.67 8.67 3.01
C TRP A 87 6.80 9.71 2.30
N ARG A 88 7.01 9.84 0.98
CA ARG A 88 6.21 10.65 0.07
C ARG A 88 5.74 9.81 -1.10
N LEU A 89 4.51 10.06 -1.56
CA LEU A 89 3.94 9.38 -2.71
C LEU A 89 4.45 10.03 -4.00
N ALA A 90 5.34 9.35 -4.72
CA ALA A 90 5.88 9.82 -6.00
C ALA A 90 4.99 9.42 -7.19
N ALA A 91 4.44 8.20 -7.16
CA ALA A 91 3.52 7.73 -8.18
C ALA A 91 2.50 6.73 -7.60
N TYR A 92 1.29 6.74 -8.13
CA TYR A 92 0.23 5.82 -7.76
C TYR A 92 -0.36 5.12 -8.98
N ASN A 93 -0.50 3.80 -8.91
CA ASN A 93 -1.06 2.95 -9.97
C ASN A 93 -0.39 3.17 -11.34
N ARG A 94 0.94 3.27 -11.35
CA ARG A 94 1.71 3.43 -12.59
C ARG A 94 1.93 2.05 -13.23
N VAL A 95 1.52 1.90 -14.48
CA VAL A 95 1.80 0.71 -15.30
C VAL A 95 2.98 0.97 -16.23
N ALA A 96 3.56 -0.09 -16.79
CA ALA A 96 4.52 0.08 -17.89
C ALA A 96 3.82 0.76 -19.07
N ALA A 97 4.51 1.71 -19.72
CA ALA A 97 4.03 2.21 -21.02
C ALA A 97 4.11 1.06 -22.03
N PRO A 98 3.17 1.01 -23.01
CA PRO A 98 3.27 0.05 -24.10
C PRO A 98 4.57 0.22 -24.89
#